data_AF-A0A1H5I595-F1
#
_entry.id   AF-A0A1H5I595-F1
#
_cell.length_a   1.000
_cell.length_b   1.000
_cell.length_c   1.000
_cell.angle_alpha   90.00
_cell.angle_beta   90.00
_cell.angle_gamma   90.00
#
_symmetry.space_group_name_H-M   'P 1'
#
loop_
_entity.id
_entity.type
_entity.pdbx_description
1 polymer ?
#
loop_
_entity_poly.entity_id
_entity_poly.type
_entity_poly.pdbx_seq_one_letter_code
_entity_poly.pdbx_strand_id
1 'polypeptide(L)'
;MTAFDTYGTSVHTARQLADLVTDRLGAAFVERDSDYLGVYLLATLSNATRIQIQPNAVPGDDGDLYDERHPDLPVLLLIAAPSPDPALHDRLAGIEGLARLTPTRS
;
A
#
# COMPACT_ATOMS: atom_id res chain seq x y z
N MET A 1 8.46 -5.27 -17.79
CA MET A 1 7.19 -4.55 -17.55
C MET A 1 6.91 -4.68 -16.07
N THR A 2 6.83 -3.59 -15.33
CA THR A 2 6.57 -3.61 -13.88
C THR A 2 5.08 -3.88 -13.64
N ALA A 3 4.77 -4.84 -12.76
CA ALA A 3 3.43 -5.09 -12.29
C ALA A 3 3.11 -4.13 -11.13
N PHE A 4 1.91 -3.55 -11.16
CA PHE A 4 1.43 -2.64 -10.13
C PHE A 4 0.13 -3.16 -9.55
N ASP A 5 0.02 -3.10 -8.23
CA ASP A 5 -1.18 -3.46 -7.50
C ASP A 5 -1.44 -2.48 -6.37
N THR A 6 -2.70 -2.16 -6.18
CA THR A 6 -3.15 -1.28 -5.10
C THR A 6 -4.08 -2.06 -4.20
N TYR A 7 -3.94 -1.84 -2.91
CA TYR A 7 -4.81 -2.30 -1.86
C TYR A 7 -5.22 -1.12 -0.99
N GLY A 8 -6.35 -1.25 -0.30
CA GLY A 8 -6.78 -0.26 0.66
C GLY A 8 -7.46 -0.88 1.88
N THR A 9 -7.47 -0.13 2.97
CA THR A 9 -8.12 -0.52 4.21
C THR A 9 -8.68 0.69 4.94
N SER A 10 -9.79 0.47 5.64
CA SER A 10 -10.45 1.44 6.53
C SER A 10 -10.37 1.08 8.00
N VAL A 11 -9.81 -0.08 8.33
CA VAL A 11 -9.76 -0.61 9.70
C VAL A 11 -8.38 -0.54 10.34
N HIS A 12 -7.32 -0.37 9.52
CA HIS A 12 -5.94 -0.25 10.01
C HIS A 12 -5.37 1.12 9.71
N THR A 13 -4.58 1.65 10.64
CA THR A 13 -3.66 2.76 10.36
C THR A 13 -2.50 2.29 9.47
N ALA A 14 -1.78 3.23 8.84
CA ALA A 14 -0.60 2.91 8.04
C ALA A 14 0.46 2.11 8.82
N ARG A 15 0.69 2.46 10.09
CA ARG A 15 1.62 1.77 10.98
C ARG A 15 1.17 0.33 11.27
N GLN A 16 -0.10 0.15 11.67
CA GLN A 16 -0.66 -1.18 11.94
C GLN A 16 -0.63 -2.07 10.69
N LEU A 17 -0.96 -1.52 9.52
CA LEU A 17 -0.89 -2.27 8.27
C LEU A 17 0.56 -2.68 7.97
N ALA A 18 1.55 -1.83 8.20
CA ALA A 18 2.96 -2.18 8.00
C ALA A 18 3.42 -3.30 8.94
N ASP A 19 3.00 -3.28 10.20
CA ASP A 19 3.32 -4.35 11.16
C ASP A 19 2.69 -5.68 10.71
N LEU A 20 1.42 -5.68 10.28
CA LEU A 20 0.75 -6.88 9.75
C LEU A 20 1.42 -7.42 8.47
N VAL A 21 1.84 -6.53 7.57
CA VAL A 21 2.56 -6.93 6.35
C VAL A 21 3.96 -7.45 6.69
N THR A 22 4.62 -6.88 7.70
CA THR A 22 5.88 -7.39 8.24
C THR A 22 5.72 -8.82 8.74
N ASP A 23 4.69 -9.10 9.53
CA ASP A 23 4.43 -10.44 10.07
C ASP A 23 4.15 -11.48 8.97
N ARG A 24 3.47 -11.08 7.89
CA ARG A 24 3.11 -12.00 6.80
C ARG A 24 4.21 -12.21 5.76
N LEU A 25 5.01 -11.18 5.49
CA LEU A 25 5.98 -11.18 4.39
C LEU A 25 7.43 -11.10 4.84
N GLY A 26 7.70 -10.82 6.12
CA GLY A 26 9.04 -10.49 6.60
C GLY A 26 9.56 -9.17 6.03
N ALA A 27 8.67 -8.27 5.62
CA ALA A 27 9.01 -7.00 5.00
C ALA A 27 9.54 -6.02 6.05
N ALA A 28 10.74 -5.47 5.86
CA ALA A 28 11.27 -4.44 6.73
C ALA A 28 10.87 -3.05 6.21
N PHE A 29 9.89 -2.42 6.86
CA PHE A 29 9.45 -1.07 6.51
C PHE A 29 10.35 0.00 7.14
N VAL A 30 10.65 1.02 6.36
CA VAL A 30 11.33 2.23 6.79
C VAL A 30 10.43 3.42 6.50
N GLU A 31 10.32 4.33 7.47
CA GLU A 31 9.59 5.58 7.30
C GLU A 31 10.32 6.53 6.37
N ARG A 32 9.56 7.20 5.51
CA ARG A 32 10.01 8.16 4.52
C ARG A 32 9.11 9.37 4.58
N ASP A 33 9.68 10.53 4.29
CA ASP A 33 8.96 11.79 4.17
C ASP A 33 9.04 12.28 2.71
N SER A 34 7.99 12.96 2.26
CA SER A 34 7.82 13.46 0.90
C SER A 34 6.92 14.69 0.94
N ASP A 35 7.31 15.76 0.26
CA ASP A 35 6.49 16.98 0.18
C ASP A 35 5.12 16.73 -0.49
N TYR A 36 4.98 15.64 -1.25
CA TYR A 36 3.74 15.27 -1.95
C TYR A 36 2.90 14.22 -1.22
N LEU A 37 3.55 13.25 -0.56
CA LEU A 37 2.85 12.13 0.10
C LEU A 37 2.82 12.25 1.62
N GLY A 38 3.61 13.17 2.16
CA GLY A 38 3.91 13.26 3.58
C GLY A 38 4.68 12.02 4.03
N VAL A 39 4.38 11.60 5.25
CA VAL A 39 5.00 10.44 5.87
C VAL A 39 4.38 9.15 5.33
N TYR A 40 5.23 8.27 4.77
CA TYR A 40 4.85 6.95 4.28
C TYR A 40 5.87 5.88 4.70
N LEU A 41 5.46 4.61 4.64
CA LEU A 41 6.28 3.47 5.00
C LEU A 41 6.67 2.71 3.74
N LEU A 42 7.95 2.43 3.54
CA LEU A 42 8.48 1.74 2.36
C LEU A 42 9.30 0.52 2.75
N ALA A 43 8.96 -0.62 2.17
CA ALA A 43 9.76 -1.84 2.21
C ALA A 43 10.19 -2.25 0.78
N THR A 44 11.37 -2.86 0.66
CA THR A 44 11.81 -3.50 -0.57
C THR A 44 12.17 -4.94 -0.26
N LEU A 45 11.50 -5.88 -0.92
CA LEU A 45 11.74 -7.31 -0.79
C LEU A 45 12.98 -7.73 -1.61
N SER A 46 13.49 -8.93 -1.32
CA SER A 46 14.69 -9.47 -1.99
C SER A 46 14.54 -9.64 -3.51
N ASN A 47 13.31 -9.84 -4.00
CA ASN A 47 12.98 -9.92 -5.42
C ASN A 47 12.78 -8.55 -6.09
N ALA A 48 13.23 -7.46 -5.46
CA ALA A 48 13.06 -6.08 -5.88
C ALA A 48 11.60 -5.57 -5.92
N THR A 49 10.65 -6.32 -5.36
CA THR A 49 9.29 -5.83 -5.13
C THR A 49 9.30 -4.74 -4.07
N ARG A 50 8.75 -3.57 -4.42
CA ARG A 50 8.55 -2.46 -3.50
C ARG A 50 7.13 -2.49 -2.97
N ILE A 51 6.99 -2.33 -1.67
CA ILE A 51 5.71 -2.22 -0.98
C ILE A 51 5.71 -0.89 -0.24
N GLN A 52 4.77 -0.02 -0.59
CA GLN A 52 4.60 1.29 -0.01
C GLN A 52 3.26 1.35 0.70
N ILE A 53 3.22 1.85 1.93
CA ILE A 53 2.01 2.05 2.71
C ILE A 53 1.92 3.54 3.05
N GLN A 54 0.77 4.16 2.77
CA GLN A 54 0.59 5.59 2.92
C GLN A 54 -0.85 5.95 3.27
N PRO A 55 -1.10 7.15 3.82
CA PRO A 55 -2.42 7.75 3.85
C PRO A 55 -2.98 7.93 2.43
N ASN A 56 -4.30 7.85 2.29
CA ASN A 56 -4.97 8.25 1.05
C ASN A 56 -5.13 9.78 0.97
N ALA A 57 -5.22 10.47 2.11
CA ALA A 57 -5.26 11.94 2.13
C ALA A 57 -3.91 12.54 1.72
N VAL A 58 -3.95 13.57 0.87
CA VAL A 58 -2.78 14.35 0.50
C VAL A 58 -2.47 15.36 1.63
N PRO A 59 -1.25 15.39 2.17
CA PRO A 59 -0.94 16.32 3.25
C PRO A 59 -1.05 17.78 2.81
N GLY A 60 -1.65 18.60 3.65
CA GLY A 60 -1.76 20.05 3.42
C GLY A 60 -2.89 20.46 2.48
N ASP A 61 -3.67 19.52 1.98
CA ASP A 61 -4.88 19.77 1.19
C ASP A 61 -6.10 19.11 1.87
N ASP A 62 -7.03 19.93 2.36
CA ASP A 62 -8.25 19.49 3.04
C ASP A 62 -9.29 19.04 2.00
N GLY A 63 -9.04 17.90 1.35
CA GLY A 63 -10.01 17.28 0.44
C GLY A 63 -9.39 16.38 -0.62
N ASP A 64 -8.15 16.64 -1.01
CA ASP A 64 -7.49 15.87 -2.05
C ASP A 64 -7.04 14.49 -1.57
N LEU A 65 -7.24 13.51 -2.44
CA LEU A 65 -6.93 12.11 -2.20
C LEU A 65 -5.97 11.58 -3.25
N TYR A 66 -5.09 10.67 -2.85
CA TYR A 66 -4.19 9.97 -3.74
C TYR A 66 -4.95 9.04 -4.70
N ASP A 67 -5.96 8.32 -4.19
CA ASP A 67 -6.93 7.58 -5.00
C ASP A 67 -8.35 8.06 -4.67
N GLU A 68 -8.81 9.05 -5.45
CA GLU A 68 -10.14 9.65 -5.36
C GLU A 68 -11.29 8.65 -5.59
N ARG A 69 -11.01 7.49 -6.21
CA ARG A 69 -12.05 6.47 -6.47
C ARG A 69 -12.42 5.68 -5.22
N HIS A 70 -11.57 5.73 -4.19
CA HIS A 70 -11.73 4.99 -2.95
C HIS A 70 -11.61 5.93 -1.73
N PRO A 71 -12.47 6.95 -1.61
CA PRO A 71 -12.38 7.95 -0.54
C PRO A 71 -12.67 7.40 0.85
N ASP A 72 -13.34 6.24 0.91
CA ASP A 72 -13.64 5.49 2.12
C ASP A 72 -12.44 4.68 2.65
N LEU A 73 -11.35 4.58 1.88
CA LEU A 73 -10.13 3.86 2.26
C LEU A 73 -9.04 4.87 2.67
N PRO A 74 -8.92 5.20 3.97
CA PRO A 74 -7.94 6.18 4.47
C PRO A 74 -6.48 5.73 4.34
N VAL A 75 -6.22 4.44 4.17
CA VAL A 75 -4.86 3.89 4.05
C VAL A 75 -4.76 3.01 2.81
N LEU A 76 -3.70 3.25 2.04
CA LEU A 76 -3.37 2.51 0.83
C LEU A 76 -2.08 1.71 0.99
N LEU A 77 -2.03 0.56 0.33
CA LEU A 77 -0.83 -0.23 0.10
C LEU A 77 -0.60 -0.37 -1.40
N LEU A 78 0.54 0.12 -1.87
CA LEU A 78 0.95 0.15 -3.27
C LEU A 78 2.10 -0.82 -3.49
N ILE A 79 2.00 -1.64 -4.53
CA ILE A 79 3.01 -2.63 -4.89
C ILE A 79 3.54 -2.29 -6.27
N ALA A 80 4.87 -2.30 -6.39
CA ALA A 80 5.57 -2.26 -7.66
C ALA A 80 6.54 -3.43 -7.73
N ALA A 81 6.26 -4.40 -8.59
CA ALA A 81 7.03 -5.65 -8.69
C ALA A 81 7.59 -5.85 -10.12
N PRO A 82 8.78 -6.46 -10.29
CA PRO A 82 9.32 -6.78 -11.62
C PRO A 82 8.44 -7.73 -12.44
N SER A 83 7.67 -8.58 -11.77
CA SER A 83 6.68 -9.49 -12.35
C SER A 83 5.51 -9.69 -11.39
N PRO A 84 4.31 -10.07 -11.87
CA PRO A 84 3.19 -10.45 -11.01
C PRO A 84 3.58 -11.60 -10.07
N ASP A 85 3.14 -11.52 -8.81
CA ASP A 85 3.42 -12.53 -7.79
C ASP A 85 2.10 -12.97 -7.11
N PRO A 86 1.45 -14.03 -7.61
CA PRO A 86 0.22 -14.55 -7.02
C PRO A 86 0.36 -14.96 -5.55
N ALA A 87 1.52 -15.51 -5.17
CA ALA A 87 1.75 -15.95 -3.80
C ALA A 87 1.82 -14.77 -2.83
N LEU A 88 2.34 -13.62 -3.28
CA LEU A 88 2.27 -12.37 -2.53
C LEU A 88 0.82 -11.94 -2.32
N HIS A 89 -0.03 -12.02 -3.35
CA HIS A 89 -1.44 -11.64 -3.24
C HIS A 89 -2.20 -12.54 -2.25
N ASP A 90 -1.96 -13.84 -2.28
CA ASP A 90 -2.59 -14.79 -1.35
C ASP A 90 -2.22 -14.50 0.10
N ARG A 91 -0.95 -14.14 0.36
CA ARG A 91 -0.49 -13.76 1.71
C ARG A 91 -1.15 -12.48 2.21
N LEU A 92 -1.32 -11.49 1.33
CA LEU A 92 -1.98 -10.22 1.66
C LEU A 92 -3.50 -10.40 1.82
N ALA A 93 -4.13 -11.29 1.07
CA ALA A 93 -5.56 -11.59 1.18
C ALA A 93 -5.94 -12.15 2.57
N GLY A 94 -4.98 -12.71 3.30
CA GLY A 94 -5.19 -13.12 4.68
C GLY A 94 -5.15 -11.99 5.71
N ILE A 95 -4.90 -10.74 5.33
CA ILE A 95 -4.94 -9.58 6.24
C ILE A 95 -6.39 -9.10 6.29
N GLU A 96 -6.99 -9.18 7.48
CA GLU A 96 -8.39 -8.76 7.68
C GLU A 96 -8.58 -7.29 7.30
N GLY A 97 -9.63 -7.00 6.52
CA GLY A 97 -9.97 -5.64 6.13
C GLY A 97 -9.03 -4.98 5.11
N LEU A 98 -8.12 -5.74 4.50
CA LEU A 98 -7.31 -5.29 3.36
C LEU A 98 -7.91 -5.79 2.05
N ALA A 99 -8.39 -4.88 1.21
CA ALA A 99 -9.00 -5.21 -0.07
C ALA A 99 -8.07 -4.85 -1.23
N ARG A 100 -7.94 -5.72 -2.24
CA ARG A 100 -7.28 -5.37 -3.50
C ARG A 100 -8.19 -4.45 -4.30
N LEU A 101 -7.67 -3.32 -4.73
CA LEU A 101 -8.38 -2.35 -5.54
C LEU A 101 -8.12 -2.67 -7.01
N THR A 102 -9.18 -2.87 -7.77
CA THR A 102 -9.07 -3.13 -9.21
C THR A 102 -8.51 -1.89 -9.91
N PRO A 103 -7.42 -2.00 -10.70
CA PRO A 103 -7.05 -0.92 -11.60
C PRO A 103 -8.14 -0.80 -12.66
N THR A 104 -8.79 0.36 -12.78
CA THR A 104 -9.60 0.64 -13.96
C THR A 104 -8.67 0.71 -15.17
N ARG A 105 -8.82 -0.22 -16.11
CA ARG A 105 -8.44 0.04 -17.51
C ARG A 105 -9.21 1.29 -17.95
N SER A 106 -8.52 2.39 -18.14
CA SER A 106 -8.93 3.45 -19.06
C SER A 106 -8.64 3.00 -20.49
#